data_AF-A0A4V2ERT6-F1
#
_entry.id   AF-A0A4V2ERT6-F1
#
_cell.length_a   1.000
_cell.length_b   1.000
_cell.length_c   1.000
_cell.angle_alpha   90.00
_cell.angle_beta   90.00
_cell.angle_gamma   90.00
#
_symmetry.space_group_name_H-M   'P 1'
#
loop_
_entity.id
_entity.type
_entity.pdbx_description
1 polymer ?
#
loop_
_entity_poly.entity_id
_entity_poly.type
_entity_poly.pdbx_seq_one_letter_code
_entity_poly.pdbx_strand_id
1 'polypeptide(L)'
;MPAISRYTPDDVDTWYQARERQIFLGDVVDSDDDVAMGVGFARYAPGESNAWVVTYDEVLVVTKGTFTVTSADGHGTTAGVGELIYLRKDTELVYSTGDTGAELVYVTYPLWMDAQQRSPHAALLDAFHPADVAQRLPEAAASSNVALLRRIWDPLERGESDDFQPFMDALADDVVFELPVGDLDGKRAVADYFTHAAGLVEFHPFEKPLEYYGDGSRVVIVGAETFRVKDTGVAHSAEWAWVVHFHDGLISRIVHIQDLTDVADTIREAVSRSAKQEDIAV
;
A
#
# COMPACT_ATOMS: atom_id res chain seq x y z
N MET A 1 11.89 12.60 29.55
CA MET A 1 11.29 12.56 28.20
C MET A 1 10.35 13.73 27.99
N PRO A 2 10.12 14.19 26.74
CA PRO A 2 9.04 15.11 26.43
C PRO A 2 7.67 14.47 26.75
N ALA A 3 6.66 15.30 27.02
CA ALA A 3 5.32 14.81 27.36
C ALA A 3 4.59 14.13 26.18
N ILE A 4 5.04 14.37 24.95
CA ILE A 4 4.52 13.78 23.72
C ILE A 4 5.73 13.42 22.86
N SER A 5 5.79 12.17 22.40
CA SER A 5 6.84 11.64 21.55
C SER A 5 6.23 11.02 20.30
N ARG A 6 6.96 11.11 19.18
CA ARG A 6 6.64 10.42 17.93
C ARG A 6 7.69 9.34 17.70
N TYR A 7 7.25 8.12 17.43
CA TYR A 7 8.12 6.99 17.15
C TYR A 7 7.80 6.37 15.79
N THR A 8 8.83 5.81 15.19
CA THR A 8 8.84 5.05 13.95
C THR A 8 9.74 3.82 14.15
N PRO A 9 9.71 2.83 13.25
CA PRO A 9 10.62 1.68 13.33
C PRO A 9 12.11 2.05 13.25
N ASP A 10 12.44 3.29 12.88
CA ASP A 10 13.81 3.79 12.76
C ASP A 10 14.33 4.35 14.08
N ASP A 11 13.45 4.54 15.06
CA ASP A 11 13.76 4.99 16.42
C ASP A 11 14.05 3.80 17.36
N VAL A 12 14.05 2.56 16.87
CA VAL A 12 14.42 1.37 17.64
C VAL A 12 15.94 1.30 17.79
N ASP A 13 16.43 1.43 19.02
CA ASP A 13 17.86 1.34 19.32
C ASP A 13 18.42 -0.07 19.19
N THR A 14 17.66 -1.08 19.64
CA THR A 14 18.05 -2.49 19.58
C THR A 14 16.91 -3.35 19.09
N TRP A 15 17.16 -4.09 18.01
CA TRP A 15 16.29 -5.16 17.57
C TRP A 15 16.75 -6.48 18.18
N TYR A 16 15.81 -7.28 18.67
CA TYR A 16 16.02 -8.62 19.19
C TYR A 16 15.48 -9.65 18.20
N GLN A 17 16.31 -10.61 17.79
CA GLN A 17 15.93 -11.70 16.91
C GLN A 17 15.54 -12.95 17.71
N ALA A 18 14.46 -13.61 17.31
CA ALA A 18 14.02 -14.86 17.93
C ALA A 18 14.77 -16.08 17.37
N ARG A 19 15.85 -16.51 18.04
CA ARG A 19 16.72 -17.62 17.62
C ARG A 19 17.17 -17.40 16.16
N GLU A 20 17.25 -18.47 15.36
CA GLU A 20 17.61 -18.40 13.95
C GLU A 20 16.46 -17.89 13.05
N ARG A 21 15.28 -17.55 13.61
CA ARG A 21 14.11 -17.14 12.82
C ARG A 21 14.25 -15.72 12.32
N GLN A 22 13.59 -15.40 11.21
CA GLN A 22 13.48 -14.03 10.71
C GLN A 22 12.32 -13.31 11.39
N ILE A 23 12.37 -13.28 12.73
CA ILE A 23 11.41 -12.61 13.61
C ILE A 23 12.21 -11.63 14.48
N PHE A 24 11.85 -10.35 14.40
CA PHE A 24 12.54 -9.27 15.09
C PHE A 24 11.56 -8.45 15.91
N LEU A 25 11.91 -8.15 17.16
CA LEU A 25 11.16 -7.28 18.08
C LEU A 25 12.03 -6.10 18.49
N GLY A 26 11.46 -4.91 18.62
CA GLY A 26 12.20 -3.71 18.96
C GLY A 26 11.33 -2.74 19.75
N ASP A 27 11.71 -2.50 21.00
CA ASP A 27 11.02 -1.56 21.87
C ASP A 27 11.43 -0.11 21.57
N VAL A 28 10.47 0.80 21.66
CA VAL A 28 10.70 2.27 21.61
C VAL A 28 10.19 2.98 22.87
N VAL A 29 9.42 2.26 23.69
CA VAL A 29 8.97 2.67 25.01
C VAL A 29 9.08 1.45 25.92
N ASP A 30 9.98 1.48 26.89
CA ASP A 30 10.32 0.33 27.74
C ASP A 30 10.57 0.69 29.22
N SER A 31 11.26 -0.18 29.96
CA SER A 31 11.55 0.00 31.39
C SER A 31 12.47 1.19 31.70
N ASP A 32 13.25 1.67 30.74
CA ASP A 32 14.17 2.79 30.91
C ASP A 32 13.42 4.15 30.94
N ASP A 33 12.13 4.16 30.57
CA ASP A 33 11.32 5.37 30.41
C ASP A 33 10.45 5.76 31.62
N ASP A 34 10.46 4.97 32.71
CA ASP A 34 9.58 5.16 33.89
C ASP A 34 8.08 5.23 33.52
N VAL A 35 7.63 4.25 32.73
CA VAL A 35 6.27 4.15 32.17
C VAL A 35 5.59 2.83 32.56
N ALA A 36 4.25 2.81 32.49
CA ALA A 36 3.46 1.64 32.85
C ALA A 36 3.15 0.70 31.68
N MET A 37 3.28 1.19 30.45
CA MET A 37 2.88 0.52 29.21
C MET A 37 4.06 0.55 28.24
N GLY A 38 4.30 -0.57 27.56
CA GLY A 38 5.35 -0.72 26.56
C GLY A 38 4.81 -0.56 25.16
N VAL A 39 5.65 -0.07 24.25
CA VAL A 39 5.34 0.03 22.82
C VAL A 39 6.57 -0.39 22.03
N GLY A 40 6.36 -1.23 21.01
CA GLY A 40 7.43 -1.62 20.12
C GLY A 40 6.93 -2.05 18.76
N PHE A 41 7.88 -2.40 17.90
CA PHE A 41 7.67 -2.83 16.53
C PHE A 41 8.11 -4.28 16.39
N ALA A 42 7.37 -5.05 15.60
CA ALA A 42 7.76 -6.39 15.24
C ALA A 42 7.79 -6.59 13.72
N ARG A 43 8.72 -7.44 13.26
CA ARG A 43 8.88 -7.85 11.87
C ARG A 43 8.96 -9.37 11.80
N TYR A 44 8.10 -9.97 10.99
CA TYR A 44 8.03 -11.41 10.76
C TYR A 44 8.16 -11.67 9.26
N ALA A 45 9.18 -12.43 8.85
CA ALA A 45 9.32 -12.87 7.46
C ALA A 45 8.20 -13.83 7.03
N PRO A 46 7.96 -14.00 5.72
CA PRO A 46 6.96 -14.94 5.21
C PRO A 46 7.05 -16.34 5.81
N GLY A 47 5.91 -16.89 6.23
CA GLY A 47 5.80 -18.24 6.79
C GLY A 47 6.43 -18.42 8.17
N GLU A 48 6.96 -17.36 8.78
CA GLU A 48 7.53 -17.44 10.13
C GLU A 48 6.44 -17.66 11.18
N SER A 49 6.80 -18.40 12.23
CA SER A 49 5.94 -18.66 13.36
C SER A 49 6.70 -18.78 14.69
N ASN A 50 6.06 -18.38 15.78
CA ASN A 50 6.61 -18.44 17.12
C ASN A 50 5.54 -18.80 18.15
N ALA A 51 5.82 -19.82 18.96
CA ALA A 51 4.97 -20.16 20.11
C ALA A 51 5.31 -19.25 21.28
N TRP A 52 4.29 -18.76 21.98
CA TRP A 52 4.44 -17.82 23.08
C TRP A 52 3.39 -18.05 24.16
N VAL A 53 3.74 -17.66 25.40
CA VAL A 53 2.79 -17.56 26.51
C VAL A 53 2.75 -16.10 26.92
N VAL A 54 1.64 -15.42 26.63
CA VAL A 54 1.47 -14.00 26.93
C VAL A 54 1.23 -13.84 28.43
N THR A 55 2.19 -13.27 29.17
CA THR A 55 2.07 -13.08 30.64
C THR A 55 1.60 -11.67 31.02
N TYR A 56 1.07 -10.93 30.06
CA TYR A 56 0.63 -9.53 30.10
C TYR A 56 -0.57 -9.34 29.16
N ASP A 57 -1.23 -8.18 29.20
CA ASP A 57 -2.21 -7.82 28.18
C ASP A 57 -1.50 -7.15 26.99
N GLU A 58 -1.88 -7.51 25.77
CA GLU A 58 -1.22 -7.06 24.55
C GLU A 58 -2.22 -6.68 23.46
N VAL A 59 -1.93 -5.60 22.73
CA VAL A 59 -2.61 -5.24 21.49
C VAL A 59 -1.60 -5.29 20.36
N LEU A 60 -1.90 -6.09 19.34
CA LEU A 60 -1.16 -6.13 18.09
C LEU A 60 -1.91 -5.29 17.06
N VAL A 61 -1.22 -4.32 16.45
CA VAL A 61 -1.76 -3.48 15.37
C VAL A 61 -0.97 -3.77 14.11
N VAL A 62 -1.60 -4.38 13.12
CA VAL A 62 -0.91 -4.77 11.89
C VAL A 62 -0.74 -3.55 10.98
N THR A 63 0.51 -3.28 10.59
CA THR A 63 0.87 -2.14 9.73
C THR A 63 1.26 -2.60 8.32
N LYS A 64 1.61 -3.88 8.15
CA LYS A 64 1.93 -4.50 6.86
C LYS A 64 1.63 -5.99 6.88
N GLY A 65 1.14 -6.52 5.76
CA GLY A 65 0.91 -7.96 5.58
C GLY A 65 -0.28 -8.50 6.37
N THR A 66 -0.21 -9.77 6.76
CA THR A 66 -1.26 -10.45 7.55
C THR A 66 -0.64 -11.22 8.70
N PHE A 67 -1.25 -11.10 9.88
CA PHE A 67 -0.78 -11.75 11.09
C PHE A 67 -1.88 -12.60 11.70
N THR A 68 -1.56 -13.85 12.03
CA THR A 68 -2.51 -14.80 12.62
C THR A 68 -2.03 -15.25 13.98
N VAL A 69 -2.93 -15.16 14.97
CA VAL A 69 -2.75 -15.69 16.32
C VAL A 69 -3.63 -16.91 16.46
N THR A 70 -3.04 -18.06 16.77
CA THR A 70 -3.80 -19.30 17.05
C THR A 70 -3.68 -19.64 18.53
N SER A 71 -4.80 -19.72 19.25
CA SER A 71 -4.81 -20.16 20.65
C SER A 71 -4.55 -21.65 20.79
N ALA A 72 -4.20 -22.11 21.99
CA ALA A 72 -3.92 -23.51 22.28
C ALA A 72 -5.08 -24.49 21.95
N ASP A 73 -6.32 -24.01 21.89
CA ASP A 73 -7.50 -24.78 21.47
C ASP A 73 -7.70 -24.85 19.94
N GLY A 74 -6.80 -24.23 19.17
CA GLY A 74 -6.80 -24.23 17.71
C GLY A 74 -7.62 -23.11 17.07
N HIS A 75 -8.20 -22.19 17.84
CA HIS A 75 -8.92 -21.05 17.28
C HIS A 75 -7.96 -19.99 16.75
N GLY A 76 -7.99 -19.74 15.43
CA GLY A 76 -7.17 -18.74 14.76
C GLY A 76 -7.90 -17.41 14.56
N THR A 77 -7.24 -16.30 14.91
CA THR A 77 -7.67 -14.94 14.62
C THR A 77 -6.64 -14.29 13.70
N THR A 78 -7.06 -13.83 12.52
CA THR A 78 -6.19 -13.16 11.54
C THR A 78 -6.54 -11.69 11.44
N ALA A 79 -5.53 -10.82 11.39
CA ALA A 79 -5.66 -9.39 11.15
C ALA A 79 -4.78 -8.95 9.97
N GLY A 80 -5.32 -8.06 9.14
CA GLY A 80 -4.62 -7.33 8.08
C GLY A 80 -4.33 -5.88 8.46
N VAL A 81 -3.80 -5.10 7.51
CA VAL A 81 -3.38 -3.71 7.74
C VAL A 81 -4.51 -2.85 8.31
N GLY A 82 -4.24 -2.16 9.42
CA GLY A 82 -5.19 -1.30 10.11
C GLY A 82 -6.13 -2.04 11.08
N GLU A 83 -6.10 -3.37 11.08
CA GLU A 83 -6.83 -4.21 12.03
C GLU A 83 -5.96 -4.53 13.26
N LEU A 84 -6.62 -4.94 14.35
CA LEU A 84 -5.98 -5.21 15.62
C LEU A 84 -6.40 -6.55 16.24
N ILE A 85 -5.50 -7.14 17.03
CA ILE A 85 -5.77 -8.33 17.84
C ILE A 85 -5.45 -7.99 19.30
N TYR A 86 -6.41 -8.22 20.19
CA TYR A 86 -6.20 -8.10 21.63
C TYR A 86 -5.97 -9.49 22.24
N LEU A 87 -4.91 -9.59 23.05
CA LEU A 87 -4.48 -10.80 23.73
C LEU A 87 -4.58 -10.59 25.22
N ARG A 88 -5.27 -11.51 25.89
CA ARG A 88 -5.39 -11.49 27.34
C ARG A 88 -4.16 -12.13 27.97
N LYS A 89 -3.78 -11.59 29.13
CA LYS A 89 -2.81 -12.23 30.01
C LYS A 89 -3.14 -13.71 30.26
N ASP A 90 -2.07 -14.49 30.40
CA ASP A 90 -2.03 -15.93 30.66
C ASP A 90 -2.58 -16.78 29.49
N THR A 91 -2.40 -16.29 28.26
CA THR A 91 -2.81 -16.99 27.03
C THR A 91 -1.62 -17.69 26.36
N GLU A 92 -1.72 -18.99 26.14
CA GLU A 92 -0.81 -19.75 25.28
C GLU A 92 -1.29 -19.70 23.82
N LEU A 93 -0.37 -19.37 22.92
CA LEU A 93 -0.69 -19.14 21.51
C LEU A 93 0.50 -19.41 20.59
N VAL A 94 0.21 -19.40 19.29
CA VAL A 94 1.19 -19.36 18.20
C VAL A 94 0.95 -18.13 17.34
N TYR A 95 1.98 -17.29 17.25
CA TYR A 95 2.09 -16.22 16.26
C TYR A 95 2.52 -16.81 14.93
N SER A 96 1.91 -16.36 13.84
CA SER A 96 2.25 -16.82 12.50
C SER A 96 1.94 -15.79 11.43
N THR A 97 2.65 -15.87 10.31
CA THR A 97 2.41 -15.06 9.11
C THR A 97 2.14 -15.92 7.89
N GLY A 98 1.42 -15.35 6.92
CA GLY A 98 1.26 -15.94 5.60
C GLY A 98 2.45 -15.67 4.68
N ASP A 99 2.24 -15.82 3.37
CA ASP A 99 3.29 -15.76 2.34
C ASP A 99 3.90 -14.36 2.13
N THR A 100 3.31 -13.33 2.73
CA THR A 100 3.76 -11.93 2.61
C THR A 100 4.54 -11.43 3.83
N GLY A 101 4.60 -12.23 4.91
CA GLY A 101 5.10 -11.78 6.21
C GLY A 101 4.17 -10.77 6.89
N ALA A 102 4.62 -10.18 8.00
CA ALA A 102 3.94 -9.05 8.65
C ALA A 102 4.90 -8.07 9.33
N GLU A 103 4.51 -6.79 9.34
CA GLU A 103 5.04 -5.80 10.29
C GLU A 103 3.88 -5.30 11.15
N LEU A 104 4.15 -5.09 12.44
CA LEU A 104 3.14 -4.67 13.40
C LEU A 104 3.72 -3.80 14.51
N VAL A 105 2.83 -3.06 15.16
CA VAL A 105 3.09 -2.41 16.46
C VAL A 105 2.49 -3.29 17.54
N TYR A 106 3.24 -3.57 18.59
CA TYR A 106 2.69 -4.15 19.81
C TYR A 106 2.63 -3.12 20.92
N VAL A 107 1.57 -3.18 21.70
CA VAL A 107 1.35 -2.35 22.89
C VAL A 107 1.06 -3.27 24.05
N THR A 108 1.82 -3.16 25.14
CA THR A 108 1.75 -4.13 26.24
C THR A 108 1.51 -3.44 27.57
N TYR A 109 0.63 -4.01 28.39
CA TYR A 109 0.45 -3.61 29.78
C TYR A 109 0.47 -4.84 30.70
N PRO A 110 1.38 -4.92 31.68
CA PRO A 110 2.52 -4.01 31.89
C PRO A 110 3.62 -4.21 30.82
N LEU A 111 4.80 -3.63 31.03
CA LEU A 111 5.99 -3.84 30.20
C LEU A 111 6.28 -5.34 30.00
N TRP A 112 6.38 -5.78 28.75
CA TRP A 112 6.37 -7.20 28.41
C TRP A 112 7.62 -7.96 28.89
N MET A 113 8.82 -7.40 28.74
CA MET A 113 10.05 -8.03 29.21
C MET A 113 10.02 -8.22 30.72
N ASP A 114 9.62 -7.20 31.48
CA ASP A 114 9.48 -7.26 32.93
C ASP A 114 8.38 -8.24 33.39
N ALA A 115 7.26 -8.27 32.68
CA ALA A 115 6.16 -9.20 32.95
C ALA A 115 6.61 -10.64 32.72
N GLN A 116 7.27 -10.90 31.58
CA GLN A 116 7.75 -12.20 31.18
C GLN A 116 8.85 -12.69 32.14
N GLN A 117 9.81 -11.83 32.49
CA GLN A 117 10.92 -12.14 33.38
C GLN A 117 10.48 -12.52 34.79
N ARG A 118 9.36 -11.96 35.27
CA ARG A 118 8.77 -12.27 36.60
C ARG A 118 7.82 -13.46 36.58
N SER A 119 7.53 -14.02 35.40
CA SER A 119 6.62 -15.13 35.23
C SER A 119 7.32 -16.50 35.36
N PRO A 120 6.56 -17.61 35.51
CA PRO A 120 7.10 -18.96 35.36
C PRO A 120 7.69 -19.27 33.97
N HIS A 121 7.44 -18.41 32.98
CA HIS A 121 7.84 -18.56 31.58
C HIS A 121 9.03 -17.67 31.20
N ALA A 122 9.80 -17.18 32.18
CA ALA A 122 10.96 -16.30 31.95
C ALA A 122 11.99 -16.89 30.96
N ALA A 123 12.17 -18.22 30.95
CA ALA A 123 13.08 -18.90 30.04
C ALA A 123 12.71 -18.75 28.54
N LEU A 124 11.50 -18.28 28.21
CA LEU A 124 11.16 -17.94 26.83
C LEU A 124 11.92 -16.71 26.32
N LEU A 125 12.41 -15.83 27.22
CA LEU A 125 13.25 -14.69 26.86
C LEU A 125 14.62 -15.12 26.33
N ASP A 126 15.13 -16.28 26.75
CA ASP A 126 16.42 -16.83 26.27
C ASP A 126 16.39 -17.15 24.76
N ALA A 127 15.20 -17.14 24.14
CA ALA A 127 15.06 -17.27 22.70
C ALA A 127 15.46 -16.01 21.93
N PHE A 128 15.66 -14.87 22.59
CA PHE A 128 15.93 -13.60 21.94
C PHE A 128 17.38 -13.15 22.16
N HIS A 129 18.01 -12.69 21.09
CA HIS A 129 19.34 -12.09 21.13
C HIS A 129 19.39 -10.81 20.29
N PRO A 130 20.25 -9.83 20.62
CA PRO A 130 20.41 -8.63 19.80
C PRO A 130 20.77 -8.99 18.35
N ALA A 131 20.11 -8.35 17.40
CA ALA A 131 20.31 -8.54 15.98
C ALA A 131 21.23 -7.46 15.40
N ASP A 132 22.22 -7.86 14.59
CA ASP A 132 23.06 -6.91 13.85
C ASP A 132 22.25 -6.18 12.76
N VAL A 133 21.29 -6.87 12.14
CA VAL A 133 20.40 -6.34 11.11
C VAL A 133 19.01 -6.91 11.30
N ALA A 134 18.03 -6.05 11.58
CA ALA A 134 16.62 -6.42 11.51
C ALA A 134 16.10 -6.24 10.10
N GLN A 135 15.99 -7.35 9.36
CA GLN A 135 15.50 -7.30 7.97
C GLN A 135 14.10 -6.69 7.94
N ARG A 136 13.95 -5.57 7.23
CA ARG A 136 12.63 -5.06 6.85
C ARG A 136 12.00 -6.06 5.89
N LEU A 137 10.70 -6.25 5.98
CA LEU A 137 10.03 -6.96 4.90
C LEU A 137 10.25 -6.17 3.61
N PRO A 138 10.42 -6.85 2.47
CA PRO A 138 10.29 -6.20 1.17
C PRO A 138 9.01 -5.38 1.20
N GLU A 139 9.05 -4.18 0.66
CA GLU A 139 7.85 -3.37 0.54
C GLU A 139 6.81 -4.20 -0.22
N ALA A 140 5.75 -4.63 0.49
CA ALA A 140 4.73 -5.52 -0.07
C ALA A 140 4.08 -4.81 -1.26
N ALA A 141 3.53 -5.56 -2.21
CA ALA A 141 3.02 -4.99 -3.47
C ALA A 141 1.98 -3.85 -3.31
N ALA A 142 1.35 -3.76 -2.13
CA ALA A 142 1.24 -2.54 -1.30
C ALA A 142 1.77 -1.23 -1.92
N SER A 143 3.07 -1.06 -1.76
CA SER A 143 3.88 0.00 -2.34
C SER A 143 4.36 -0.35 -3.74
N SER A 144 4.42 -1.62 -4.19
CA SER A 144 4.93 -1.91 -5.54
C SER A 144 4.08 -1.25 -6.61
N ASN A 145 2.75 -1.29 -6.48
CA ASN A 145 1.87 -0.72 -7.50
C ASN A 145 1.73 0.80 -7.37
N VAL A 146 1.72 1.34 -6.15
CA VAL A 146 1.85 2.80 -5.94
C VAL A 146 3.20 3.30 -6.46
N ALA A 147 4.30 2.62 -6.14
CA ALA A 147 5.65 2.94 -6.59
C ALA A 147 5.81 2.71 -8.10
N LEU A 148 5.14 1.72 -8.68
CA LEU A 148 5.06 1.51 -10.13
C LEU A 148 4.39 2.72 -10.78
N LEU A 149 3.21 3.10 -10.29
CA LEU A 149 2.50 4.26 -10.81
C LEU A 149 3.31 5.56 -10.61
N ARG A 150 3.97 5.76 -9.47
CA ARG A 150 4.89 6.90 -9.27
C ARG A 150 6.06 6.87 -10.25
N ARG A 151 6.72 5.72 -10.46
CA ARG A 151 7.79 5.59 -11.45
C ARG A 151 7.32 5.92 -12.87
N ILE A 152 6.07 5.60 -13.18
CA ILE A 152 5.44 5.91 -14.47
C ILE A 152 5.15 7.42 -14.55
N TRP A 153 4.42 7.99 -13.58
CA TRP A 153 3.87 9.34 -13.71
C TRP A 153 4.77 10.46 -13.20
N ASP A 154 5.59 10.24 -12.18
CA ASP A 154 6.41 11.29 -11.57
C ASP A 154 7.34 11.99 -12.59
N PRO A 155 7.99 11.31 -13.55
CA PRO A 155 8.78 11.97 -14.59
C PRO A 155 7.93 12.85 -15.52
N LEU A 156 6.72 12.42 -15.88
CA LEU A 156 5.80 13.21 -16.71
C LEU A 156 5.26 14.42 -15.92
N GLU A 157 4.92 14.22 -14.64
CA GLU A 157 4.47 15.26 -13.72
C GLU A 157 5.51 16.38 -13.57
N ARG A 158 6.78 16.01 -13.43
CA ARG A 158 7.89 16.98 -13.32
C ARG A 158 8.32 17.59 -14.66
N GLY A 159 7.71 17.19 -15.77
CA GLY A 159 8.11 17.61 -17.12
C GLY A 159 9.50 17.10 -17.53
N GLU A 160 9.98 16.03 -16.91
CA GLU A 160 11.26 15.37 -17.21
C GLU A 160 11.13 14.38 -18.38
N SER A 161 9.91 13.98 -18.73
CA SER A 161 9.60 13.03 -19.81
C SER A 161 8.24 13.33 -20.45
N ASP A 162 8.11 13.01 -21.73
CA ASP A 162 6.87 12.95 -22.50
C ASP A 162 6.54 11.51 -22.97
N ASP A 163 7.26 10.52 -22.43
CA ASP A 163 7.17 9.12 -22.82
C ASP A 163 6.12 8.37 -22.00
N PHE A 164 5.04 7.94 -22.66
CA PHE A 164 3.98 7.12 -22.06
C PHE A 164 4.26 5.62 -22.17
N GLN A 165 5.36 5.18 -22.80
CA GLN A 165 5.69 3.77 -22.94
C GLN A 165 5.76 3.01 -21.60
N PRO A 166 6.29 3.57 -20.49
CA PRO A 166 6.27 2.90 -19.19
C PRO A 166 4.86 2.59 -18.69
N PHE A 167 3.88 3.44 -19.00
CA PHE A 167 2.47 3.18 -18.71
C PHE A 167 1.95 2.03 -19.59
N MET A 168 2.25 2.06 -20.89
CA MET A 168 1.82 1.01 -21.82
C MET A 168 2.39 -0.35 -21.43
N ASP A 169 3.65 -0.41 -21.02
CA ASP A 169 4.31 -1.66 -20.61
C ASP A 169 3.68 -2.24 -19.33
N ALA A 170 3.10 -1.39 -18.47
CA ALA A 170 2.42 -1.81 -17.25
C ALA A 170 0.98 -2.31 -17.45
N LEU A 171 0.38 -2.15 -18.64
CA LEU A 171 -0.97 -2.64 -18.94
C LEU A 171 -0.98 -4.15 -19.21
N ALA A 172 -1.96 -4.85 -18.62
CA ALA A 172 -2.32 -6.21 -19.01
C ALA A 172 -2.92 -6.22 -20.43
N ASP A 173 -2.78 -7.34 -21.15
CA ASP A 173 -3.32 -7.47 -22.51
C ASP A 173 -4.85 -7.32 -22.55
N ASP A 174 -5.52 -7.76 -21.48
CA ASP A 174 -6.97 -7.74 -21.28
C ASP A 174 -7.48 -6.52 -20.50
N VAL A 175 -6.66 -5.46 -20.37
CA VAL A 175 -7.03 -4.27 -19.60
C VAL A 175 -8.34 -3.63 -20.08
N VAL A 176 -9.19 -3.21 -19.14
CA VAL A 176 -10.38 -2.40 -19.43
C VAL A 176 -10.20 -0.98 -18.91
N PHE A 177 -10.37 0.02 -19.77
CA PHE A 177 -10.36 1.42 -19.37
C PHE A 177 -11.75 2.03 -19.50
N GLU A 178 -12.41 2.26 -18.37
CA GLU A 178 -13.75 2.84 -18.30
C GLU A 178 -13.65 4.36 -18.26
N LEU A 179 -14.07 5.01 -19.34
CA LEU A 179 -14.13 6.47 -19.43
C LEU A 179 -15.58 6.93 -19.21
N PRO A 180 -15.80 8.19 -18.79
CA PRO A 180 -17.15 8.75 -18.66
C PRO A 180 -18.00 8.71 -19.94
N VAL A 181 -17.36 8.54 -21.11
CA VAL A 181 -17.99 8.56 -22.43
C VAL A 181 -17.89 7.23 -23.19
N GLY A 182 -17.50 6.14 -22.52
CA GLY A 182 -17.42 4.79 -23.09
C GLY A 182 -16.18 4.03 -22.64
N ASP A 183 -16.20 2.71 -22.78
CA ASP A 183 -15.13 1.84 -22.31
C ASP A 183 -14.18 1.47 -23.46
N LEU A 184 -12.91 1.23 -23.13
CA LEU A 184 -11.89 0.72 -24.03
C LEU A 184 -11.45 -0.68 -23.56
N ASP A 185 -11.65 -1.67 -24.41
CA ASP A 185 -11.29 -3.06 -24.13
C ASP A 185 -9.96 -3.45 -24.80
N GLY A 186 -9.00 -3.85 -23.97
CA GLY A 186 -7.71 -4.39 -24.37
C GLY A 186 -6.61 -3.33 -24.54
N LYS A 187 -5.37 -3.79 -24.34
CA LYS A 187 -4.16 -2.94 -24.32
C LYS A 187 -3.99 -2.07 -25.58
N ARG A 188 -4.32 -2.62 -26.75
CA ARG A 188 -4.21 -1.89 -28.03
C ARG A 188 -5.16 -0.69 -28.08
N ALA A 189 -6.44 -0.89 -27.70
CA ALA A 189 -7.43 0.18 -27.69
C ALA A 189 -7.03 1.32 -26.73
N VAL A 190 -6.48 0.96 -25.57
CA VAL A 190 -5.95 1.94 -24.60
C VAL A 190 -4.74 2.69 -25.18
N ALA A 191 -3.78 1.99 -25.78
CA ALA A 191 -2.60 2.62 -26.38
C ALA A 191 -2.96 3.57 -27.52
N ASP A 192 -3.90 3.18 -28.39
CA ASP A 192 -4.41 4.01 -29.48
C ASP A 192 -5.09 5.26 -28.93
N TYR A 193 -5.88 5.16 -27.85
CA TYR A 193 -6.49 6.32 -27.22
C TYR A 193 -5.45 7.36 -26.77
N PHE A 194 -4.41 6.97 -26.03
CA PHE A 194 -3.38 7.92 -25.56
C PHE A 194 -2.53 8.49 -26.70
N THR A 195 -2.25 7.69 -27.74
CA THR A 195 -1.49 8.14 -28.91
C THR A 195 -2.26 9.18 -29.73
N HIS A 196 -3.59 9.02 -29.86
CA HIS A 196 -4.43 9.91 -30.66
C HIS A 196 -5.01 11.10 -29.86
N ALA A 197 -5.25 10.94 -28.54
CA ALA A 197 -5.76 12.02 -27.68
C ALA A 197 -4.79 13.20 -27.58
N ALA A 198 -3.47 12.95 -27.62
CA ALA A 198 -2.43 13.98 -27.68
C ALA A 198 -2.56 14.90 -28.93
N GLY A 199 -3.20 14.41 -30.00
CA GLY A 199 -3.43 15.20 -31.22
C GLY A 199 -4.55 16.24 -31.10
N LEU A 200 -5.60 15.94 -30.32
CA LEU A 200 -6.88 16.66 -30.37
C LEU A 200 -7.03 17.79 -29.33
N VAL A 201 -6.26 17.75 -28.24
CA VAL A 201 -6.43 18.64 -27.08
C VAL A 201 -5.06 19.09 -26.56
N GLU A 202 -4.90 20.36 -26.17
CA GLU A 202 -3.74 20.75 -25.34
C GLU A 202 -4.05 20.31 -23.91
N PHE A 203 -3.50 19.16 -23.52
CA PHE A 203 -3.80 18.47 -22.28
C PHE A 203 -2.68 18.71 -21.26
N HIS A 204 -3.00 19.30 -20.12
CA HIS A 204 -2.11 19.45 -18.97
C HIS A 204 -2.67 18.61 -17.82
N PRO A 205 -2.31 17.31 -17.74
CA PRO A 205 -2.91 16.38 -16.77
C PRO A 205 -2.52 16.63 -15.31
N PHE A 206 -1.52 17.49 -15.07
CA PHE A 206 -0.84 17.64 -13.78
C PHE A 206 -0.78 19.11 -13.34
N GLU A 207 -1.93 19.68 -12.97
CA GLU A 207 -2.00 21.03 -12.36
C GLU A 207 -1.56 21.03 -10.89
N LYS A 208 -1.62 19.85 -10.24
CA LYS A 208 -1.15 19.60 -8.89
C LYS A 208 -0.46 18.24 -8.81
N PRO A 209 0.44 18.03 -7.82
CA PRO A 209 1.06 16.73 -7.61
C PRO A 209 0.03 15.63 -7.43
N LEU A 210 0.29 14.46 -8.01
CA LEU A 210 -0.63 13.34 -7.91
C LEU A 210 -0.65 12.77 -6.48
N GLU A 211 -1.87 12.55 -5.99
CA GLU A 211 -2.11 11.89 -4.71
C GLU A 211 -2.47 10.43 -4.96
N TYR A 212 -1.91 9.53 -4.15
CA TYR A 212 -2.06 8.08 -4.30
C TYR A 212 -2.59 7.47 -3.01
N TYR A 213 -3.63 6.64 -3.12
CA TYR A 213 -4.27 5.96 -2.01
C TYR A 213 -4.51 4.50 -2.36
N GLY A 214 -4.31 3.55 -1.44
CA GLY A 214 -4.72 2.15 -1.68
C GLY A 214 -3.81 1.08 -1.08
N ASP A 215 -4.18 -0.17 -1.37
CA ASP A 215 -3.65 -1.38 -0.76
C ASP A 215 -2.98 -2.31 -1.79
N GLY A 216 -2.29 -1.77 -2.79
CA GLY A 216 -1.48 -2.55 -3.73
C GLY A 216 -2.29 -3.35 -4.75
N SER A 217 -3.38 -4.02 -4.35
CA SER A 217 -4.34 -4.66 -5.25
C SER A 217 -5.17 -3.64 -6.02
N ARG A 218 -5.38 -2.47 -5.40
CA ARG A 218 -6.10 -1.33 -5.94
C ARG A 218 -5.40 -0.04 -5.52
N VAL A 219 -5.23 0.87 -6.47
CA VAL A 219 -4.67 2.20 -6.22
C VAL A 219 -5.62 3.25 -6.79
N VAL A 220 -5.94 4.26 -5.99
CA VAL A 220 -6.66 5.45 -6.41
C VAL A 220 -5.64 6.57 -6.63
N ILE A 221 -5.64 7.14 -7.82
CA ILE A 221 -4.85 8.31 -8.17
C ILE A 221 -5.81 9.49 -8.25
N VAL A 222 -5.50 10.60 -7.60
CA VAL A 222 -6.29 11.83 -7.67
C VAL A 222 -5.40 12.93 -8.24
N GLY A 223 -5.94 13.66 -9.20
CA GLY A 223 -5.25 14.75 -9.88
C GLY A 223 -6.19 15.90 -10.25
N ALA A 224 -5.60 16.93 -10.84
CA ALA A 224 -6.32 18.01 -11.48
C ALA A 224 -5.68 18.29 -12.82
N GLU A 225 -6.50 18.57 -13.83
CA GLU A 225 -6.06 18.85 -15.17
C GLU A 225 -6.62 20.17 -15.68
N THR A 226 -5.91 20.75 -16.65
CA THR A 226 -6.47 21.74 -17.56
C THR A 226 -6.37 21.22 -18.97
N PHE A 227 -7.47 21.27 -19.70
CA PHE A 227 -7.47 20.94 -21.11
C PHE A 227 -8.05 22.08 -21.94
N ARG A 228 -7.42 22.35 -23.09
CA ARG A 228 -7.90 23.34 -24.05
C ARG A 228 -8.30 22.63 -25.34
N VAL A 229 -9.57 22.80 -25.71
CA VAL A 229 -10.10 22.31 -26.98
C VAL A 229 -9.53 23.19 -28.10
N LYS A 230 -8.65 22.65 -28.94
CA LYS A 230 -7.93 23.41 -29.97
C LYS A 230 -8.87 24.14 -30.94
N ASP A 231 -10.00 23.52 -31.28
CA ASP A 231 -10.97 24.08 -32.24
C ASP A 231 -11.73 25.30 -31.69
N THR A 232 -11.98 25.36 -30.38
CA THR A 232 -12.80 26.42 -29.76
C THR A 232 -12.01 27.41 -28.91
N GLY A 233 -10.78 27.04 -28.52
CA GLY A 233 -9.90 27.82 -27.65
C GLY A 233 -10.35 27.87 -26.18
N VAL A 234 -11.46 27.21 -25.82
CA VAL A 234 -11.97 27.20 -24.45
C VAL A 234 -11.09 26.29 -23.59
N ALA A 235 -10.62 26.84 -22.46
CA ALA A 235 -9.89 26.10 -21.45
C ALA A 235 -10.84 25.66 -20.35
N HIS A 236 -10.76 24.39 -19.99
CA HIS A 236 -11.54 23.77 -18.92
C HIS A 236 -10.57 23.18 -17.90
N SER A 237 -10.88 23.36 -16.62
CA SER A 237 -10.15 22.72 -15.53
C SER A 237 -11.10 21.77 -14.80
N ALA A 238 -10.59 20.60 -14.43
CA ALA A 238 -11.37 19.57 -13.77
C ALA A 238 -10.49 18.78 -12.80
N GLU A 239 -11.07 18.38 -11.68
CA GLU A 239 -10.48 17.34 -10.82
C GLU A 239 -10.91 15.97 -11.34
N TRP A 240 -10.00 15.01 -11.25
CA TRP A 240 -10.24 13.64 -11.69
C TRP A 240 -9.71 12.65 -10.69
N ALA A 241 -10.29 11.45 -10.72
CA ALA A 241 -9.78 10.29 -10.00
C ALA A 241 -9.69 9.09 -10.94
N TRP A 242 -8.60 8.34 -10.86
CA TRP A 242 -8.47 7.02 -11.47
C TRP A 242 -8.49 5.96 -10.39
N VAL A 243 -9.37 5.00 -10.53
CA VAL A 243 -9.32 3.77 -9.75
C VAL A 243 -8.62 2.69 -10.58
N VAL A 244 -7.41 2.34 -10.19
CA VAL A 244 -6.54 1.38 -10.88
C VAL A 244 -6.58 0.05 -10.15
N HIS A 245 -6.91 -1.02 -10.85
CA HIS A 245 -6.88 -2.40 -10.38
C HIS A 245 -5.73 -3.15 -11.01
N PHE A 246 -5.19 -4.11 -10.27
CA PHE A 246 -4.05 -4.91 -10.70
C PHE A 246 -4.36 -6.40 -10.64
N HIS A 247 -3.83 -7.16 -11.60
CA HIS A 247 -3.65 -8.62 -11.50
C HIS A 247 -2.24 -8.96 -12.00
N ASP A 248 -1.58 -9.95 -11.41
CA ASP A 248 -0.21 -10.38 -11.78
C ASP A 248 0.83 -9.25 -11.91
N GLY A 249 0.65 -8.15 -11.15
CA GLY A 249 1.51 -6.96 -11.19
C GLY A 249 1.28 -6.03 -12.38
N LEU A 250 0.29 -6.30 -13.23
CA LEU A 250 -0.12 -5.51 -14.38
C LEU A 250 -1.44 -4.78 -14.09
N ILE A 251 -1.62 -3.63 -14.72
CA ILE A 251 -2.85 -2.85 -14.66
C ILE A 251 -3.92 -3.58 -15.49
N SER A 252 -4.99 -3.99 -14.83
CA SER A 252 -6.05 -4.80 -15.43
C SER A 252 -7.36 -4.06 -15.62
N ARG A 253 -7.58 -3.00 -14.84
CA ARG A 253 -8.74 -2.12 -15.03
C ARG A 253 -8.44 -0.73 -14.53
N ILE A 254 -8.90 0.28 -15.26
CA ILE A 254 -8.84 1.68 -14.86
C ILE A 254 -10.26 2.23 -14.95
N VAL A 255 -10.74 2.86 -13.88
CA VAL A 255 -12.00 3.62 -13.90
C VAL A 255 -11.65 5.09 -13.81
N HIS A 256 -11.91 5.83 -14.90
CA HIS A 256 -11.75 7.27 -14.91
C HIS A 256 -13.03 7.96 -14.45
N ILE A 257 -12.90 8.70 -13.34
CA ILE A 257 -13.97 9.48 -12.75
C ILE A 257 -13.61 10.95 -12.94
N GLN A 258 -14.46 11.66 -13.66
CA GLN A 258 -14.32 13.09 -13.89
C GLN A 258 -15.72 13.68 -14.13
N ASP A 259 -15.94 14.90 -13.63
CA ASP A 259 -17.14 15.66 -13.98
C ASP A 259 -16.92 16.36 -15.33
N LEU A 260 -17.65 15.90 -16.35
CA LEU A 260 -17.62 16.45 -17.71
C LEU A 260 -18.89 17.24 -18.05
N THR A 261 -19.73 17.59 -17.06
CA THR A 261 -21.07 18.14 -17.32
C THR A 261 -21.08 19.35 -18.27
N ASP A 262 -20.03 20.19 -18.25
CA ASP A 262 -19.92 21.38 -19.10
C ASP A 262 -19.31 21.14 -20.49
N VAL A 263 -18.78 19.94 -20.77
CA VAL A 263 -17.99 19.62 -21.99
C VAL A 263 -18.29 18.25 -22.60
N ALA A 264 -19.20 17.48 -22.01
CA ALA A 264 -19.41 16.07 -22.33
C ALA A 264 -19.70 15.80 -23.81
N ASP A 265 -20.48 16.67 -24.46
CA ASP A 265 -20.84 16.51 -25.88
C ASP A 265 -19.62 16.72 -26.80
N THR A 266 -18.79 17.72 -26.53
CA THR A 266 -17.55 18.00 -27.26
C THR A 266 -16.56 16.85 -27.15
N ILE A 267 -16.41 16.27 -25.95
CA ILE A 267 -15.51 15.14 -25.71
C ILE A 267 -16.05 13.87 -26.36
N ARG A 268 -17.36 13.60 -26.27
CA ARG A 268 -17.99 12.44 -26.91
C ARG A 268 -17.80 12.45 -28.43
N GLU A 269 -17.89 13.62 -29.06
CA GLU A 269 -17.62 13.78 -30.50
C GLU A 269 -16.15 13.56 -30.88
N ALA A 270 -15.20 13.94 -30.01
CA ALA A 270 -13.77 13.68 -30.23
C ALA A 270 -13.45 12.17 -30.10
N VAL A 271 -13.93 11.52 -29.04
CA VAL A 271 -13.74 10.07 -28.82
C VAL A 271 -14.37 9.24 -29.94
N SER A 272 -15.60 9.60 -30.36
CA SER A 272 -16.29 8.92 -31.45
C SER A 272 -15.57 9.08 -32.81
N ARG A 273 -14.86 10.19 -33.04
CA ARG A 273 -14.07 10.41 -34.25
C ARG A 273 -12.82 9.52 -34.27
N SER A 274 -12.14 9.37 -33.14
CA SER A 274 -10.98 8.46 -33.01
C SER A 274 -11.38 7.00 -33.24
N ALA A 275 -12.51 6.56 -32.68
CA ALA A 275 -13.02 5.19 -32.89
C ALA A 275 -13.44 4.89 -34.35
N LYS A 276 -13.95 5.90 -35.08
CA LYS A 276 -14.38 5.72 -36.49
C LYS A 276 -13.26 5.74 -37.51
N GLN A 277 -12.08 6.22 -37.15
CA GLN A 277 -10.96 6.29 -38.09
C GLN A 277 -10.36 4.90 -38.39
N GLU A 278 -10.70 3.89 -37.58
CA GLU A 278 -10.42 2.47 -37.86
C GLU A 278 -11.28 1.88 -39.00
N ASP A 279 -12.50 2.38 -39.24
CA ASP A 279 -13.45 1.76 -40.19
C ASP A 279 -13.25 2.19 -41.66
N ILE A 280 -12.40 3.20 -41.92
CA ILE A 280 -12.20 3.78 -43.26
C ILE A 280 -10.82 3.40 -43.85
N ALA A 281 -9.97 2.72 -43.08
CA ALA A 281 -8.67 2.21 -43.53
C ALA A 281 -8.74 0.70 -43.85
N VAL A 282 -9.61 0.31 -44.79
CA VAL A 282 -9.59 -1.01 -45.47
C VAL A 282 -9.63 -0.81 -46.98
#